data_AF-A0AAV1CHW2-F1
#
_entry.id   AF-A0AAV1CHW2-F1
#
_cell.length_a   1.000
_cell.length_b   1.000
_cell.length_c   1.000
_cell.angle_alpha   90.00
_cell.angle_beta   90.00
_cell.angle_gamma   90.00
#
_symmetry.space_group_name_H-M   'P 1'
#
loop_
_entity.id
_entity.type
_entity.pdbx_description
1 polymer ?
#
loop_
_entity_poly.entity_id
_entity_poly.type
_entity_poly.pdbx_seq_one_letter_code
_entity_poly.pdbx_strand_id
1 'polypeptide(L)'
;MARICVTVLLLFSVMLIFQLQVKAGASTLQLKHGDKILQKLIVERVNGNATAGWKAGMNPRFSKFTVGQFKHLLGVKPTPKDILESIPVLSHPQHLNLPSHFDARIAWPQCGHCGSCWAFGAVESLQDHFCIQLNNVSLSVNDLLACCGLLCGDGCDGGYPIAAWKYFVQHGVVTDEVVNPHNPPPPKCIQKCVKENLLWGNSKHYGLKAYRISSNPSDIMAEVYTNGPVKVSFTVYEQMVMALEKMAFGFWHLPGFSYFPISTIGILLV
;
A
#
# COMPACT_ATOMS: atom_id res chain seq x y z
N MET A 1 -41.37 -58.85 -11.12
CA MET A 1 -40.04 -58.50 -11.67
C MET A 1 -40.00 -57.14 -12.39
N ALA A 2 -41.05 -56.71 -13.12
CA ALA A 2 -41.02 -55.45 -13.88
C ALA A 2 -40.88 -54.15 -13.04
N ARG A 3 -41.44 -54.10 -11.82
CA ARG A 3 -41.41 -52.89 -10.95
C ARG A 3 -40.03 -52.54 -10.39
N ILE A 4 -39.16 -53.54 -10.23
CA ILE A 4 -37.78 -53.37 -9.71
C ILE A 4 -36.88 -52.80 -10.83
N CYS A 5 -37.15 -53.16 -12.08
CA CYS A 5 -36.35 -52.70 -13.22
C CYS A 5 -36.53 -51.19 -13.48
N VAL A 6 -37.76 -50.68 -13.33
CA VAL A 6 -38.07 -49.25 -13.52
C VAL A 6 -37.46 -48.36 -12.43
N THR A 7 -37.43 -48.85 -11.18
CA THR A 7 -36.83 -48.12 -10.05
C THR A 7 -35.30 -48.09 -10.15
N VAL A 8 -34.67 -49.16 -10.62
CA VAL A 8 -33.21 -49.19 -10.85
C VAL A 8 -32.82 -48.29 -12.03
N LEU A 9 -33.62 -48.25 -13.11
CA LEU A 9 -33.39 -47.34 -14.24
C LEU A 9 -33.55 -45.86 -13.87
N LEU A 10 -34.53 -45.53 -13.01
CA LEU A 10 -34.72 -44.17 -12.47
C LEU A 10 -33.59 -43.77 -11.51
N LEU A 11 -33.08 -44.68 -10.69
CA LEU A 11 -31.94 -44.41 -9.82
C LEU A 11 -30.63 -44.23 -10.60
N PHE A 12 -30.44 -44.99 -11.68
CA PHE A 12 -29.30 -44.82 -12.59
C PHE A 12 -29.38 -43.51 -13.38
N SER A 13 -30.57 -43.08 -13.82
CA SER A 13 -30.73 -41.79 -14.51
C SER A 13 -30.53 -40.60 -13.57
N VAL A 14 -31.01 -40.68 -12.32
CA VAL A 14 -30.77 -39.64 -11.29
C VAL A 14 -29.28 -39.60 -10.89
N MET A 15 -28.61 -40.74 -10.80
CA MET A 15 -27.15 -40.80 -10.59
C MET A 15 -26.36 -40.21 -11.77
N LEU A 16 -26.77 -40.46 -13.02
CA LEU A 16 -26.14 -39.84 -14.19
C LEU A 16 -26.34 -38.31 -14.22
N ILE A 17 -27.51 -37.82 -13.81
CA ILE A 17 -27.80 -36.38 -13.70
C ILE A 17 -26.97 -35.74 -12.57
N PHE A 18 -26.74 -36.46 -11.46
CA PHE A 18 -25.88 -35.99 -10.36
C PHE A 18 -24.40 -35.93 -10.74
N GLN A 19 -23.92 -36.84 -11.60
CA GLN A 19 -22.54 -36.79 -12.12
C GLN A 19 -22.32 -35.66 -13.15
N LEU A 20 -23.38 -35.21 -13.83
CA LEU A 20 -23.32 -34.08 -14.77
C LEU A 20 -23.33 -32.69 -14.10
N GLN A 21 -23.52 -32.61 -12.79
CA GLN A 21 -23.37 -31.37 -12.01
C GLN A 21 -22.01 -31.24 -11.33
N VAL A 22 -21.05 -32.11 -11.65
CA VAL A 22 -19.69 -32.03 -11.11
C VAL A 22 -18.88 -30.97 -11.87
N LYS A 23 -18.72 -29.83 -11.18
CA LYS A 23 -17.72 -28.77 -11.40
C LYS A 23 -17.80 -28.05 -12.75
N ALA A 24 -18.71 -27.08 -12.82
CA ALA A 24 -18.29 -25.76 -13.28
C ALA A 24 -17.21 -25.25 -12.29
N GLY A 25 -15.98 -25.72 -12.48
CA GLY A 25 -14.84 -25.14 -11.79
C GLY A 25 -14.79 -23.68 -12.22
N ALA A 26 -15.13 -22.77 -11.31
CA ALA A 26 -14.73 -21.40 -11.45
C ALA A 26 -13.21 -21.45 -11.68
N SER A 27 -12.79 -21.20 -12.91
CA SER A 27 -11.37 -21.09 -13.25
C SER A 27 -10.79 -20.05 -12.31
N THR A 28 -10.04 -20.51 -11.31
CA THR A 28 -9.28 -19.63 -10.42
C THR A 28 -8.25 -18.96 -11.31
N LEU A 29 -8.58 -17.75 -11.73
CA LEU A 29 -7.67 -16.88 -12.47
C LEU A 29 -6.58 -16.48 -11.48
N GLN A 30 -5.54 -17.32 -11.38
CA GLN A 30 -4.36 -17.09 -10.55
C GLN A 30 -3.28 -16.54 -11.45
N LEU A 31 -2.98 -15.24 -11.35
CA LEU A 31 -1.90 -14.68 -12.16
C LEU A 31 -0.55 -15.18 -11.67
N LYS A 32 0.24 -15.77 -12.57
CA LYS A 32 1.61 -16.20 -12.29
C LYS A 32 2.58 -15.05 -12.49
N HIS A 33 3.77 -15.15 -11.90
CA HIS A 33 4.81 -14.11 -11.93
C HIS A 33 5.12 -13.57 -13.35
N GLY A 34 5.15 -14.45 -14.36
CA GLY A 34 5.44 -14.08 -15.75
C GLY A 34 4.23 -13.59 -16.55
N ASP A 35 3.01 -13.73 -16.02
CA ASP A 35 1.80 -13.35 -16.74
C ASP A 35 1.68 -11.82 -16.84
N LYS A 36 0.98 -11.34 -17.87
CA LYS A 36 0.64 -9.93 -17.99
C LYS A 36 -0.28 -9.54 -16.84
N ILE A 37 0.02 -8.39 -16.22
CA ILE A 37 -0.78 -7.89 -15.10
C ILE A 37 -2.19 -7.47 -15.54
N LEU A 38 -2.30 -6.91 -16.75
CA LEU A 38 -3.59 -6.51 -17.31
C LEU A 38 -4.20 -7.67 -18.10
N GLN A 39 -5.39 -8.11 -17.69
CA GLN A 39 -6.14 -9.16 -18.38
C GLN A 39 -7.55 -8.72 -18.75
N LYS A 40 -7.96 -8.99 -20.00
CA LYS A 40 -9.29 -8.62 -20.51
C LYS A 40 -10.41 -9.29 -19.73
N LEU A 41 -10.18 -10.53 -19.32
CA LEU A 41 -11.10 -11.29 -18.48
C LEU A 41 -11.39 -10.61 -17.14
N ILE A 42 -10.41 -9.92 -16.54
CA ILE A 42 -10.62 -9.18 -15.29
C ILE A 42 -11.52 -7.96 -15.54
N VAL A 43 -11.32 -7.25 -16.65
CA VAL A 43 -12.15 -6.11 -17.04
C VAL A 43 -13.60 -6.52 -17.27
N GLU A 44 -13.80 -7.57 -18.08
CA GLU A 44 -15.13 -8.10 -18.40
C GLU A 44 -15.83 -8.60 -17.14
N ARG A 45 -15.09 -9.25 -16.25
CA ARG A 45 -15.59 -9.76 -14.97
C ARG A 45 -16.04 -8.65 -14.02
N VAL A 46 -15.23 -7.60 -13.85
CA VAL A 46 -15.60 -6.47 -12.98
C VAL A 46 -16.78 -5.71 -13.57
N ASN A 47 -16.73 -5.38 -14.87
CA ASN A 47 -17.77 -4.58 -15.51
C ASN A 47 -19.09 -5.35 -15.72
N GLY A 48 -19.04 -6.69 -15.74
CA GLY A 48 -20.22 -7.55 -15.74
C GLY A 48 -20.92 -7.66 -14.39
N ASN A 49 -20.29 -7.17 -13.31
CA ASN A 49 -20.89 -7.18 -11.98
C ASN A 49 -21.58 -5.83 -11.67
N ALA A 50 -22.90 -5.84 -11.63
CA ALA A 50 -23.73 -4.66 -11.33
C ALA A 50 -23.46 -4.05 -9.95
N THR A 51 -22.89 -4.81 -8.99
CA THR A 51 -22.58 -4.32 -7.64
C THR A 51 -21.12 -3.85 -7.50
N ALA A 52 -20.34 -3.79 -8.58
CA ALA A 52 -18.92 -3.43 -8.49
C ALA A 52 -18.70 -2.01 -7.94
N GLY A 53 -19.56 -1.05 -8.28
CA GLY A 53 -19.45 0.34 -7.82
C GLY A 53 -18.32 1.13 -8.47
N TRP A 54 -17.57 0.54 -9.41
CA TRP A 54 -16.51 1.18 -10.20
C TRP A 54 -16.38 0.48 -11.57
N LYS A 55 -15.69 1.12 -12.52
CA LYS A 55 -15.46 0.59 -13.86
C LYS A 55 -14.00 0.20 -14.06
N ALA A 56 -13.78 -1.04 -14.47
CA ALA A 56 -12.47 -1.54 -14.86
C ALA A 56 -12.15 -1.21 -16.32
N GLY A 57 -10.85 -1.12 -16.61
CA GLY A 57 -10.30 -0.96 -17.94
C GLY A 57 -8.78 -1.12 -17.98
N MET A 58 -8.24 -1.05 -19.18
CA MET A 58 -6.83 -1.31 -19.44
C MET A 58 -6.01 -0.05 -19.20
N ASN A 59 -5.33 0.03 -18.06
CA ASN A 59 -4.45 1.17 -17.77
C ASN A 59 -3.21 1.14 -18.68
N PRO A 60 -3.03 2.07 -19.64
CA PRO A 60 -1.93 2.00 -20.60
C PRO A 60 -0.55 2.00 -19.95
N ARG A 61 -0.40 2.61 -18.76
CA ARG A 61 0.83 2.66 -17.98
C ARG A 61 1.39 1.28 -17.68
N PHE A 62 0.52 0.30 -17.46
CA PHE A 62 0.90 -1.07 -17.07
C PHE A 62 0.69 -2.10 -18.19
N SER A 63 0.39 -1.65 -19.41
CA SER A 63 0.09 -2.52 -20.57
C SER A 63 1.18 -3.55 -20.87
N LYS A 64 2.44 -3.22 -20.60
CA LYS A 64 3.59 -4.10 -20.85
C LYS A 64 4.05 -4.88 -19.62
N PHE A 65 3.53 -4.56 -18.43
CA PHE A 65 4.00 -5.11 -17.17
C PHE A 65 3.60 -6.58 -17.00
N THR A 66 4.52 -7.38 -16.48
CA THR A 66 4.19 -8.67 -15.87
C THR A 66 3.76 -8.48 -14.42
N VAL A 67 3.17 -9.52 -13.80
CA VAL A 67 2.89 -9.54 -12.36
C VAL A 67 4.17 -9.29 -11.56
N GLY A 68 5.28 -9.92 -11.92
CA GLY A 68 6.57 -9.72 -11.26
C GLY A 68 7.05 -8.27 -11.30
N GLN A 69 7.00 -7.65 -12.48
CA GLN A 69 7.36 -6.24 -12.66
C GLN A 69 6.44 -5.30 -11.86
N PHE A 70 5.14 -5.62 -11.82
CA PHE A 70 4.18 -4.83 -11.04
C PHE A 70 4.40 -4.99 -9.53
N LYS A 71 4.72 -6.21 -9.05
CA LYS A 71 5.07 -6.46 -7.64
C LYS A 71 6.24 -5.61 -7.15
N HIS A 72 7.22 -5.33 -8.01
CA HIS A 72 8.35 -4.47 -7.65
C HIS A 72 7.93 -3.01 -7.37
N LEU A 73 6.76 -2.56 -7.87
CA LEU A 73 6.19 -1.26 -7.51
C LEU A 73 5.51 -1.25 -6.13
N LEU A 74 5.22 -2.43 -5.57
CA LEU A 74 4.47 -2.65 -4.34
C LEU A 74 5.45 -2.99 -3.19
N GLY A 75 6.33 -2.04 -2.91
CA GLY A 75 7.50 -2.23 -2.05
C GLY A 75 7.23 -2.22 -0.53
N VAL A 76 6.00 -2.47 -0.06
CA VAL A 76 5.76 -2.65 1.39
C VAL A 76 5.86 -4.11 1.75
N LYS A 77 6.75 -4.43 2.69
CA LYS A 77 6.89 -5.78 3.24
C LYS A 77 6.04 -5.94 4.50
N PRO A 78 5.53 -7.16 4.77
CA PRO A 78 4.90 -7.47 6.06
C PRO A 78 5.88 -7.16 7.19
N THR A 79 5.48 -6.29 8.12
CA THR A 79 6.34 -5.93 9.25
C THR A 79 6.47 -7.12 10.21
N PRO A 80 7.69 -7.48 10.65
CA PRO A 80 7.91 -8.47 11.69
C PRO A 80 7.11 -8.15 12.96
N LYS A 81 6.59 -9.20 13.61
CA LYS A 81 5.67 -9.07 14.74
C LYS A 81 6.32 -8.36 15.94
N ASP A 82 7.58 -8.68 16.23
CA ASP A 82 8.39 -8.06 17.28
C ASP A 82 8.58 -6.55 17.07
N ILE A 83 8.83 -6.13 15.83
CA ILE A 83 8.90 -4.71 15.49
C ILE A 83 7.54 -4.06 15.71
N LEU A 84 6.46 -4.70 15.22
CA LEU A 84 5.11 -4.15 15.29
C LEU A 84 4.62 -3.99 16.74
N GLU A 85 4.88 -4.97 17.61
CA GLU A 85 4.49 -4.97 19.02
C GLU A 85 5.33 -4.00 19.86
N SER A 86 6.55 -3.68 19.43
CA SER A 86 7.40 -2.69 20.11
C SER A 86 6.94 -1.24 19.95
N ILE A 87 5.98 -0.98 19.04
CA ILE A 87 5.53 0.37 18.71
C ILE A 87 4.18 0.64 19.38
N PRO A 88 4.05 1.74 20.15
CA PRO A 88 2.80 2.06 20.83
C PRO A 88 1.67 2.33 19.85
N VAL A 89 0.45 2.03 20.28
CA VAL A 89 -0.78 2.37 19.56
C VAL A 89 -1.37 3.65 20.17
N LEU A 90 -1.66 4.63 19.33
CA LEU A 90 -2.32 5.87 19.67
C LEU A 90 -3.81 5.80 19.31
N SER A 91 -4.64 6.27 20.23
CA SER A 91 -6.06 6.55 20.02
C SER A 91 -6.35 8.00 20.40
N HIS A 92 -7.39 8.57 19.79
CA HIS A 92 -7.81 9.94 20.00
C HIS A 92 -9.06 10.02 20.91
N PRO A 93 -9.33 11.17 21.55
CA PRO A 93 -10.56 11.38 22.28
C PRO A 93 -11.79 11.26 21.37
N GLN A 94 -12.83 10.53 21.82
CA GLN A 94 -14.04 10.27 21.03
C GLN A 94 -14.90 11.51 20.73
N HIS A 95 -14.62 12.65 21.37
CA HIS A 95 -15.42 13.87 21.28
C HIS A 95 -14.79 14.97 20.40
N LEU A 96 -13.83 14.64 19.54
CA LEU A 96 -13.38 15.62 18.53
C LEU A 96 -14.51 15.91 17.55
N ASN A 97 -14.89 17.18 17.42
CA ASN A 97 -15.83 17.64 16.39
C ASN A 97 -15.13 17.69 15.04
N LEU A 98 -15.05 16.55 14.36
CA LEU A 98 -14.42 16.45 13.03
C LEU A 98 -15.39 16.91 11.92
N PRO A 99 -14.89 17.60 10.87
CA PRO A 99 -15.71 17.95 9.72
C PRO A 99 -16.10 16.72 8.92
N SER A 100 -17.22 16.79 8.19
CA SER A 100 -17.66 15.71 7.29
C SER A 100 -16.73 15.52 6.08
N HIS A 101 -15.97 16.55 5.73
CA HIS A 101 -14.98 16.54 4.67
C HIS A 101 -13.72 17.26 5.12
N PHE A 102 -12.58 16.67 4.83
CA PHE A 102 -11.27 17.25 5.08
C PHE A 102 -10.35 16.89 3.92
N ASP A 103 -9.44 17.81 3.60
CA ASP A 103 -8.39 17.61 2.61
C ASP A 103 -7.15 18.37 3.09
N ALA A 104 -6.11 17.64 3.48
CA ALA A 104 -4.87 18.25 3.99
C ALA A 104 -4.23 19.20 2.98
N ARG A 105 -4.46 19.00 1.67
CA ARG A 105 -3.93 19.86 0.61
C ARG A 105 -4.63 21.22 0.55
N ILE A 106 -5.85 21.30 1.08
CA ILE A 106 -6.60 22.56 1.21
C ILE A 106 -6.27 23.21 2.56
N ALA A 107 -6.13 22.42 3.62
CA ALA A 107 -5.78 22.92 4.95
C ALA A 107 -4.35 23.48 5.01
N TRP A 108 -3.40 22.85 4.28
CA TRP A 108 -1.99 23.20 4.23
C TRP A 108 -1.45 23.19 2.79
N PRO A 109 -1.92 24.11 1.92
CA PRO A 109 -1.60 24.11 0.50
C PRO A 109 -0.12 24.36 0.17
N GLN A 110 0.66 24.85 1.13
CA GLN A 110 2.10 25.06 1.02
C GLN A 110 2.92 23.78 1.22
N CYS A 111 2.31 22.69 1.71
CA CYS A 111 2.99 21.42 1.97
C CYS A 111 2.85 20.45 0.77
N GLY A 112 3.89 19.66 0.53
CA GLY A 112 4.00 18.82 -0.66
C GLY A 112 3.72 17.34 -0.36
N HIS A 113 2.63 16.81 -0.90
CA HIS A 113 2.14 15.46 -0.60
C HIS A 113 2.37 14.48 -1.77
N CYS A 114 3.37 13.57 -1.74
CA CYS A 114 3.70 12.71 -2.90
C CYS A 114 4.12 11.24 -2.58
N GLY A 115 3.53 10.59 -1.58
CA GLY A 115 4.19 9.42 -0.98
C GLY A 115 3.74 8.01 -1.42
N SER A 116 4.01 7.56 -2.65
CA SER A 116 3.44 6.26 -3.15
C SER A 116 4.25 4.99 -2.81
N CYS A 117 5.52 5.08 -2.42
CA CYS A 117 6.32 3.92 -1.99
C CYS A 117 6.53 3.90 -0.46
N TRP A 118 7.08 2.82 0.09
CA TRP A 118 7.31 2.67 1.54
C TRP A 118 8.23 3.78 2.10
N ALA A 119 9.33 4.10 1.41
CA ALA A 119 10.30 5.10 1.82
C ALA A 119 9.83 6.52 1.47
N PHE A 120 9.41 6.74 0.22
CA PHE A 120 8.89 8.03 -0.24
C PHE A 120 7.74 8.49 0.65
N GLY A 121 6.74 7.66 0.93
CA GLY A 121 5.64 8.11 1.79
C GLY A 121 5.95 8.16 3.28
N ALA A 122 7.05 7.56 3.76
CA ALA A 122 7.48 7.79 5.14
C ALA A 122 8.18 9.16 5.26
N VAL A 123 9.13 9.46 4.36
CA VAL A 123 9.83 10.75 4.33
C VAL A 123 8.90 11.90 3.96
N GLU A 124 8.04 11.66 2.96
CA GLU A 124 6.87 12.47 2.55
C GLU A 124 6.06 12.97 3.74
N SER A 125 5.55 12.00 4.50
CA SER A 125 4.71 12.25 5.67
C SER A 125 5.47 12.99 6.78
N LEU A 126 6.73 12.63 7.04
CA LEU A 126 7.55 13.36 8.02
C LEU A 126 7.77 14.81 7.60
N GLN A 127 8.06 15.03 6.31
CA GLN A 127 8.24 16.36 5.74
C GLN A 127 6.97 17.21 5.86
N ASP A 128 5.80 16.63 5.60
CA ASP A 128 4.52 17.29 5.82
C ASP A 128 4.34 17.70 7.28
N HIS A 129 4.71 16.84 8.24
CA HIS A 129 4.62 17.16 9.66
C HIS A 129 5.56 18.32 10.04
N PHE A 130 6.78 18.36 9.49
CA PHE A 130 7.66 19.53 9.64
C PHE A 130 7.05 20.79 9.04
N CYS A 131 6.48 20.70 7.83
CA CYS A 131 5.84 21.83 7.17
C CYS A 131 4.64 22.39 7.95
N ILE A 132 3.84 21.50 8.57
CA ILE A 132 2.65 21.87 9.34
C ILE A 132 3.01 22.45 10.71
N GLN A 133 3.96 21.85 11.41
CA GLN A 133 4.24 22.15 12.82
C GLN A 133 5.40 23.12 13.03
N LEU A 134 6.30 23.21 12.05
CA LEU A 134 7.56 23.95 12.15
C LEU A 134 7.76 24.79 10.89
N ASN A 135 8.72 24.40 10.05
CA ASN A 135 9.08 25.04 8.81
C ASN A 135 9.18 24.00 7.70
N ASN A 136 8.93 24.43 6.47
CA ASN A 136 9.09 23.58 5.32
C ASN A 136 10.56 23.17 5.15
N VAL A 137 10.80 21.90 4.81
CA VAL A 137 12.11 21.26 4.67
C VAL A 137 12.02 20.24 3.54
N SER A 138 13.09 20.01 2.77
CA SER A 138 13.14 18.92 1.78
C SER A 138 13.98 17.78 2.34
N LEU A 139 13.34 16.69 2.78
CA LEU A 139 13.99 15.54 3.41
C LEU A 139 14.37 14.47 2.38
N SER A 140 15.53 13.84 2.57
CA SER A 140 16.07 12.92 1.59
C SER A 140 15.55 11.50 1.73
N VAL A 141 14.76 11.07 0.74
CA VAL A 141 14.35 9.67 0.60
C VAL A 141 15.55 8.76 0.40
N ASN A 142 16.60 9.25 -0.29
CA ASN A 142 17.81 8.47 -0.54
C ASN A 142 18.59 8.19 0.74
N ASP A 143 18.60 9.11 1.72
CA ASP A 143 19.22 8.86 3.02
C ASP A 143 18.51 7.72 3.76
N LEU A 144 17.18 7.73 3.80
CA LEU A 144 16.41 6.64 4.40
C LEU A 144 16.67 5.30 3.69
N LEU A 145 16.58 5.28 2.35
CA LEU A 145 16.78 4.07 1.54
C LEU A 145 18.17 3.48 1.69
N ALA A 146 19.19 4.34 1.78
CA ALA A 146 20.59 3.92 1.83
C ALA A 146 21.05 3.56 3.24
N CYS A 147 20.65 4.34 4.25
CA CYS A 147 21.26 4.32 5.58
C CYS A 147 20.43 3.61 6.66
N CYS A 148 19.13 3.39 6.46
CA CYS A 148 18.37 2.61 7.44
C CYS A 148 18.78 1.13 7.46
N GLY A 149 19.21 0.60 6.32
CA GLY A 149 19.65 -0.78 6.19
C GLY A 149 18.58 -1.79 6.62
N LEU A 150 19.02 -2.89 7.24
CA LEU A 150 18.17 -4.02 7.63
C LEU A 150 17.08 -3.65 8.65
N LEU A 151 17.22 -2.53 9.36
CA LEU A 151 16.17 -2.04 10.26
C LEU A 151 14.88 -1.74 9.49
N CYS A 152 14.99 -1.14 8.31
CA CYS A 152 13.84 -0.78 7.47
C CYS A 152 13.48 -1.85 6.44
N GLY A 153 14.28 -2.92 6.28
CA GLY A 153 14.07 -3.98 5.30
C GLY A 153 15.17 -4.02 4.24
N ASP A 154 14.79 -4.16 2.98
CA ASP A 154 15.69 -4.46 1.86
C ASP A 154 15.80 -3.28 0.86
N GLY A 155 15.63 -2.05 1.34
CA GLY A 155 15.79 -0.84 0.52
C GLY A 155 14.83 -0.80 -0.69
N CYS A 156 15.39 -0.83 -1.90
CA CYS A 156 14.64 -0.82 -3.15
C CYS A 156 13.80 -2.09 -3.37
N ASP A 157 14.16 -3.21 -2.73
CA ASP A 157 13.39 -4.46 -2.79
C ASP A 157 12.26 -4.52 -1.76
N GLY A 158 12.02 -3.39 -1.07
CA GLY A 158 10.90 -3.12 -0.20
C GLY A 158 11.29 -2.98 1.26
N GLY A 159 10.38 -2.42 2.06
CA GLY A 159 10.66 -2.12 3.46
C GLY A 159 9.43 -2.06 4.35
N TYR A 160 9.68 -1.78 5.62
CA TYR A 160 8.71 -1.72 6.70
C TYR A 160 8.43 -0.25 7.04
N PRO A 161 7.27 0.32 6.65
CA PRO A 161 6.97 1.72 6.89
C PRO A 161 7.14 2.15 8.36
N ILE A 162 6.72 1.31 9.32
CA ILE A 162 6.81 1.66 10.75
C ILE A 162 8.26 1.69 11.27
N ALA A 163 9.15 0.91 10.67
CA ALA A 163 10.57 0.93 11.02
C ALA A 163 11.26 2.21 10.51
N ALA A 164 10.78 2.80 9.41
CA ALA A 164 11.23 4.12 8.95
C ALA A 164 10.93 5.21 10.00
N TRP A 165 9.73 5.20 10.58
CA TRP A 165 9.39 6.12 11.68
C TRP A 165 10.28 5.91 12.90
N LYS A 166 10.58 4.66 13.26
CA LYS A 166 11.53 4.35 14.34
C LYS A 166 12.94 4.87 14.01
N TYR A 167 13.38 4.74 12.76
CA TYR A 167 14.65 5.29 12.29
C TYR A 167 14.67 6.82 12.38
N PHE A 168 13.59 7.52 12.01
CA PHE A 168 13.51 8.97 12.13
C PHE A 168 13.66 9.44 13.58
N VAL A 169 13.10 8.71 14.55
CA VAL A 169 13.26 9.04 15.98
C VAL A 169 14.68 8.77 16.47
N GLN A 170 15.25 7.62 16.11
CA GLN A 170 16.53 7.17 16.68
C GLN A 170 17.77 7.77 15.99
N HIS A 171 17.68 7.93 14.67
CA HIS A 171 18.81 8.27 13.82
C HIS A 171 18.60 9.54 13.05
N GLY A 172 17.36 9.96 12.78
CA GLY A 172 17.04 11.12 11.95
C GLY A 172 17.40 10.95 10.47
N VAL A 173 16.89 11.86 9.65
CA VAL A 173 17.09 11.90 8.19
C VAL A 173 17.64 13.27 7.76
N VAL A 174 18.53 13.30 6.78
CA VAL A 174 19.09 14.56 6.26
C VAL A 174 18.22 15.17 5.16
N THR A 175 18.53 16.41 4.78
CA THR A 175 17.89 17.07 3.63
C THR A 175 18.50 16.62 2.30
N ASP A 176 17.75 16.80 1.21
CA ASP A 176 18.24 16.45 -0.15
C ASP A 176 19.51 17.19 -0.54
N GLU A 177 19.69 18.43 -0.08
CA GLU A 177 20.87 19.25 -0.37
C GLU A 177 22.18 18.65 0.16
N VAL A 178 22.10 17.73 1.12
CA VAL A 178 23.25 17.09 1.77
C VAL A 178 23.68 15.81 1.03
N VAL A 179 22.76 15.20 0.28
CA VAL A 179 22.96 13.90 -0.39
C VAL A 179 23.37 14.10 -1.85
N ASN A 180 24.33 13.30 -2.33
CA ASN A 180 24.73 13.34 -3.73
C ASN A 180 23.60 12.78 -4.63
N PRO A 181 23.06 13.58 -5.58
CA PRO A 181 21.97 13.15 -6.46
C PRO A 181 22.38 12.06 -7.47
N HIS A 182 23.68 11.76 -7.63
CA HIS A 182 24.19 10.81 -8.63
C HIS A 182 24.38 9.37 -8.13
N ASN A 183 23.79 8.97 -7.00
CA ASN A 183 23.91 7.60 -6.53
C ASN A 183 23.00 6.64 -7.33
N PRO A 184 23.55 5.64 -8.05
CA PRO A 184 22.73 4.65 -8.74
C PRO A 184 21.99 3.75 -7.72
N PRO A 185 20.81 3.19 -8.08
CA PRO A 185 20.11 2.23 -7.23
C PRO A 185 20.85 0.88 -7.13
N PRO A 186 20.95 0.24 -5.95
CA PRO A 186 20.57 0.75 -4.63
C PRO A 186 21.60 1.79 -4.13
N PRO A 187 21.13 2.94 -3.57
CA PRO A 187 22.04 3.97 -3.10
C PRO A 187 22.88 3.44 -1.94
N LYS A 188 24.21 3.65 -1.99
CA LYS A 188 25.10 3.34 -0.86
C LYS A 188 24.89 4.38 0.25
N CYS A 189 24.93 3.95 1.52
CA CYS A 189 24.92 4.91 2.63
C CYS A 189 26.22 5.72 2.60
N ILE A 190 26.12 6.98 2.20
CA ILE A 190 27.26 7.91 2.17
C ILE A 190 27.04 8.95 3.26
N GLN A 191 27.72 8.76 4.38
CA GLN A 191 27.74 9.71 5.50
C GLN A 191 28.76 10.84 5.27
N LYS A 192 28.83 11.35 4.04
CA LYS A 192 29.74 12.44 3.64
C LYS A 192 28.95 13.48 2.86
N CYS A 193 29.08 14.74 3.26
CA CYS A 193 28.37 15.84 2.65
C CYS A 193 29.00 16.27 1.33
N VAL A 194 28.17 16.70 0.39
CA VAL A 194 28.62 17.28 -0.89
C VAL A 194 29.03 18.76 -0.74
N LYS A 195 28.49 19.45 0.27
CA LYS A 195 28.76 20.87 0.54
C LYS A 195 29.72 21.03 1.72
N GLU A 196 30.81 21.75 1.53
CA GLU A 196 32.00 21.79 2.42
C GLU A 196 31.78 22.37 3.83
N ASN A 197 30.56 22.75 4.23
CA ASN A 197 30.28 23.36 5.55
C ASN A 197 29.11 22.75 6.31
N LEU A 198 28.45 21.71 5.79
CA LEU A 198 27.38 21.00 6.49
C LEU A 198 27.95 19.67 6.98
N LEU A 199 27.77 19.34 8.25
CA LEU A 199 28.11 18.02 8.80
C LEU A 199 26.88 17.12 8.71
N TRP A 200 27.01 15.92 8.13
CA TRP A 200 25.89 15.00 7.88
C TRP A 200 25.09 14.71 9.16
N GLY A 201 25.79 14.59 10.30
CA GLY A 201 25.16 14.42 11.61
C GLY A 201 24.40 15.65 12.13
N ASN A 202 24.85 16.87 11.78
CA ASN A 202 24.25 18.12 12.26
C ASN A 202 23.07 18.59 11.41
N SER A 203 22.93 18.06 10.19
CA SER A 203 21.81 18.35 9.29
C SER A 203 20.63 17.39 9.43
N LYS A 204 20.65 16.56 10.49
CA LYS A 204 19.62 15.55 10.73
C LYS A 204 18.36 16.15 11.33
N HIS A 205 17.24 15.73 10.77
CA HIS A 205 15.89 16.03 11.23
C HIS A 205 15.32 14.78 11.87
N TYR A 206 14.83 14.92 13.10
CA TYR A 206 14.40 13.80 13.92
C TYR A 206 12.88 13.83 14.09
N GLY A 207 12.28 12.64 14.09
CA GLY A 207 10.91 12.48 14.56
C GLY A 207 10.87 12.54 16.08
N LEU A 208 9.79 13.06 16.66
CA LEU A 208 9.62 13.08 18.11
C LEU A 208 9.25 11.69 18.66
N LYS A 209 8.31 11.03 17.99
CA LYS A 209 7.76 9.72 18.40
C LYS A 209 7.37 8.92 17.16
N ALA A 210 7.42 7.59 17.32
CA ALA A 210 6.87 6.65 16.35
C ALA A 210 5.73 5.88 17.03
N TYR A 211 4.56 5.87 16.40
CA TYR A 211 3.36 5.20 16.88
C TYR A 211 2.54 4.65 15.73
N ARG A 212 1.66 3.71 16.03
CA ARG A 212 0.61 3.25 15.12
C ARG A 212 -0.69 3.90 15.55
N ILE A 213 -1.53 4.27 14.59
CA ILE A 213 -2.88 4.75 14.91
C ILE A 213 -3.77 3.52 15.07
N SER A 214 -4.67 3.56 16.04
CA SER A 214 -5.74 2.59 16.17
C SER A 214 -6.51 2.43 14.86
N SER A 215 -6.95 1.20 14.55
CA SER A 215 -7.67 0.90 13.31
C SER A 215 -9.11 1.44 13.29
N ASN A 216 -9.54 2.14 14.34
CA ASN A 216 -10.81 2.86 14.35
C ASN A 216 -10.76 4.03 13.35
N PRO A 217 -11.68 4.12 12.37
CA PRO A 217 -11.71 5.23 11.42
C PRO A 217 -11.73 6.61 12.08
N SER A 218 -12.39 6.76 13.22
CA SER A 218 -12.42 8.03 13.96
C SER A 218 -11.05 8.46 14.47
N ASP A 219 -10.21 7.51 14.92
CA ASP A 219 -8.84 7.80 15.37
C ASP A 219 -7.95 8.23 14.20
N ILE A 220 -8.12 7.59 13.03
CA ILE A 220 -7.37 7.93 11.81
C ILE A 220 -7.77 9.32 11.29
N MET A 221 -9.08 9.61 11.24
CA MET A 221 -9.56 10.93 10.83
C MET A 221 -9.11 12.02 11.79
N ALA A 222 -9.14 11.76 13.11
CA ALA A 222 -8.65 12.70 14.10
C ALA A 222 -7.16 12.98 13.91
N GLU A 223 -6.34 11.95 13.73
CA GLU A 223 -4.89 12.12 13.49
C GLU A 223 -4.61 12.97 12.25
N VAL A 224 -5.27 12.67 11.13
CA VAL A 224 -5.09 13.42 9.87
C VAL A 224 -5.51 14.87 10.04
N TYR A 225 -6.62 15.10 10.72
CA TYR A 225 -7.14 16.43 10.98
C TYR A 225 -6.22 17.26 11.90
N THR A 226 -5.64 16.65 12.94
CA THR A 226 -4.84 17.38 13.94
C THR A 226 -3.38 17.53 13.55
N ASN A 227 -2.77 16.49 12.98
CA ASN A 227 -1.33 16.42 12.77
C ASN A 227 -0.93 16.35 11.29
N GLY A 228 -1.91 16.20 10.39
CA GLY A 228 -1.67 16.10 8.97
C GLY A 228 -1.51 14.68 8.47
N PRO A 229 -1.03 14.52 7.22
CA PRO A 229 -1.09 13.25 6.51
C PRO A 229 -0.41 12.08 7.23
N VAL A 230 -0.98 10.89 7.08
CA VAL A 230 -0.47 9.66 7.73
C VAL A 230 -0.13 8.58 6.71
N LYS A 231 0.91 7.80 7.00
CA LYS A 231 1.28 6.66 6.15
C LYS A 231 0.41 5.44 6.45
N VAL A 232 -0.34 4.98 5.46
CA VAL A 232 -1.13 3.74 5.53
C VAL A 232 -0.61 2.72 4.53
N SER A 233 -0.92 1.44 4.75
CA SER A 233 -0.58 0.36 3.81
C SER A 233 -1.78 -0.56 3.62
N PHE A 234 -1.97 -1.03 2.39
CA PHE A 234 -3.05 -1.96 2.07
C PHE A 234 -2.61 -2.96 1.00
N THR A 235 -3.27 -4.12 1.00
CA THR A 235 -3.02 -5.19 0.04
C THR A 235 -3.63 -4.84 -1.30
N VAL A 236 -2.82 -4.90 -2.36
CA VAL A 236 -3.26 -4.73 -3.74
C VAL A 236 -3.64 -6.08 -4.32
N TYR A 237 -4.83 -6.12 -4.90
CA TYR A 237 -5.38 -7.27 -5.62
C TYR A 237 -5.39 -7.01 -7.13
N GLU A 238 -5.43 -8.07 -7.92
CA GLU A 238 -5.32 -8.04 -9.38
C GLU A 238 -6.30 -7.09 -10.06
N GLN A 239 -7.55 -7.08 -9.60
CA GLN A 239 -8.58 -6.21 -10.15
C GLN A 239 -8.30 -4.72 -9.93
N MET A 240 -7.59 -4.36 -8.85
CA MET A 240 -7.34 -2.95 -8.50
C MET A 240 -6.41 -2.26 -9.50
N VAL A 241 -5.60 -3.03 -10.24
CA VAL A 241 -4.72 -2.51 -11.30
C VAL A 241 -5.52 -1.99 -12.49
N MET A 242 -6.76 -2.47 -12.66
CA MET A 242 -7.64 -2.16 -13.78
C MET A 242 -8.54 -0.95 -13.52
N ALA A 243 -8.43 -0.25 -12.38
CA ALA A 243 -9.27 0.91 -12.11
C ALA A 243 -8.94 2.08 -13.08
N LEU A 244 -9.96 2.60 -13.78
CA LEU A 244 -9.79 3.58 -14.86
C LEU A 244 -9.55 5.02 -14.38
N GLU A 245 -10.19 5.45 -13.30
CA GLU A 245 -10.11 6.83 -12.83
C GLU A 245 -10.15 6.87 -11.31
N LYS A 246 -9.00 7.22 -10.73
CA LYS A 246 -8.70 7.12 -9.30
C LYS A 246 -8.78 5.65 -8.86
N MET A 247 -7.87 5.21 -8.00
CA MET A 247 -8.17 3.98 -7.27
C MET A 247 -9.35 4.32 -6.36
N ALA A 248 -10.58 4.13 -6.86
CA ALA A 248 -11.78 4.18 -6.04
C ALA A 248 -11.71 2.94 -5.15
N PHE A 249 -11.07 3.10 -3.99
CA PHE A 249 -10.90 2.07 -2.98
C PHE A 249 -12.22 1.85 -2.24
N GLY A 250 -13.23 1.41 -2.96
CA GLY A 250 -14.31 0.66 -2.35
C GLY A 250 -13.78 -0.74 -2.08
N PHE A 251 -13.50 -1.07 -0.81
CA PHE A 251 -13.32 -2.45 -0.37
C PHE A 251 -14.66 -3.19 -0.50
N TRP A 252 -15.10 -3.43 -1.73
CA TRP A 252 -16.25 -4.26 -2.02
C TRP A 252 -15.70 -5.64 -2.34
N HIS A 253 -15.63 -6.46 -1.30
CA HIS A 253 -15.54 -7.90 -1.45
C HIS A 253 -16.79 -8.34 -2.24
N LEU A 254 -16.67 -8.41 -3.56
CA LEU A 254 -17.68 -8.94 -4.46
C LEU A 254 -17.94 -10.39 -4.03
N PRO A 255 -19.15 -10.72 -3.57
CA PRO A 255 -19.49 -12.07 -3.15
C PRO A 255 -19.29 -13.06 -4.30
N GLY A 256 -18.66 -14.21 -4.03
CA GLY A 256 -18.40 -15.24 -5.03
C GLY A 256 -17.11 -15.08 -5.85
N PHE A 257 -16.27 -14.09 -5.53
CA PHE A 257 -14.98 -13.88 -6.19
C PHE A 257 -13.81 -14.38 -5.35
N SER A 258 -12.92 -15.16 -5.96
CA SER A 258 -11.61 -15.46 -5.39
C SER A 258 -10.68 -14.27 -5.64
N TYR A 259 -10.10 -13.74 -4.57
CA TYR A 259 -9.19 -12.61 -4.60
C TYR A 259 -7.78 -13.08 -4.36
N PHE A 260 -6.90 -12.83 -5.34
CA PHE A 260 -5.48 -13.14 -5.18
C PHE A 260 -4.70 -11.88 -4.83
N PRO A 261 -4.10 -11.83 -3.63
CA PRO A 261 -3.28 -10.69 -3.25
C PRO A 261 -1.99 -10.70 -4.08
N ILE A 262 -1.65 -9.56 -4.67
CA ILE A 262 -0.41 -9.39 -5.42
C ILE A 262 0.74 -9.11 -4.45
N SER A 263 0.63 -8.00 -3.71
CA SER A 263 1.57 -7.50 -2.70
C SER A 263 0.92 -6.33 -1.95
N THR A 264 1.68 -5.61 -1.12
CA THR A 264 1.22 -4.46 -0.34
C THR A 264 1.85 -3.17 -0.87
N ILE A 265 1.05 -2.11 -0.96
CA ILE A 265 1.54 -0.76 -1.23
C ILE A 265 1.28 0.13 -0.03
N GLY A 266 2.15 1.11 0.17
CA GLY A 266 1.97 2.15 1.16
C GLY A 266 1.54 3.43 0.47
N ILE A 267 0.52 4.11 0.97
CA ILE A 267 0.08 5.41 0.45
C ILE A 267 0.04 6.45 1.56
N LEU A 268 0.14 7.72 1.18
CA LEU A 268 -0.11 8.83 2.08
C LEU A 268 -1.61 9.12 2.09
N LEU A 269 -2.21 9.12 3.28
CA LEU A 269 -3.61 9.54 3.48
C LEU A 269 -3.61 11.03 3.82
N VAL A 270 -4.23 11.83 2.96
CA VAL A 270 -4.32 13.31 3.02
C VAL A 270 -5.77 13.76 3.18
#